data_AF-A0A177WXQ7-F1
#
_entry.id   AF-A0A177WXQ7-F1
#
_cell.length_a   1.000
_cell.length_b   1.000
_cell.length_c   1.000
_cell.angle_alpha   90.00
_cell.angle_beta   90.00
_cell.angle_gamma   90.00
#
_symmetry.space_group_name_H-M   'P 1'
#
loop_
_entity.id
_entity.type
_entity.pdbx_description
1 polymer ?
#
loop_
_entity_poly.entity_id
_entity_poly.type
_entity_poly.pdbx_seq_one_letter_code
_entity_poly.pdbx_strand_id
1 'polypeptide(L)'
;MDWYNGFGIKPDLDQWISLDTLLQVIGEGNANVIVAICNPPRNSKTVVLRLAKESGINLKPLPFSVADQQAYQICATLSLFGQPFLPEMSLVSTTPALLSKIAASIISQRNSIRTYKNIDILQKSVMIMENTMIGSNDGRSRSFAIEIKV
;
A
#
# COMPACT_ATOMS: atom_id res chain seq x y z
N MET A 1 16.95 19.29 8.17
CA MET A 1 16.15 18.45 9.08
C MET A 1 15.50 17.38 8.22
N ASP A 2 16.15 16.22 8.13
CA ASP A 2 15.66 15.07 7.36
C ASP A 2 14.82 14.20 8.29
N TRP A 3 13.57 14.62 8.50
CA TRP A 3 12.66 13.88 9.38
C TRP A 3 12.00 12.80 8.54
N TYR A 4 12.23 11.54 8.90
CA TYR A 4 11.74 10.29 8.29
C TYR A 4 12.51 9.69 7.10
N ASN A 5 13.79 9.35 7.32
CA ASN A 5 14.45 8.25 6.59
C ASN A 5 14.23 6.90 7.33
N GLY A 6 12.98 6.47 7.43
CA GLY A 6 12.61 5.19 8.06
C GLY A 6 13.06 3.94 7.30
N PHE A 7 13.60 4.09 6.09
CA PHE A 7 14.28 3.03 5.36
C PHE A 7 15.56 3.61 4.75
N GLY A 8 16.73 3.09 5.14
CA GLY A 8 18.02 3.42 4.52
C GLY A 8 18.16 2.98 3.06
N ILE A 9 17.10 2.42 2.48
CA ILE A 9 16.97 2.03 1.08
C ILE A 9 15.59 2.54 0.65
N LYS A 10 15.51 3.56 -0.22
CA LYS A 10 14.26 3.88 -0.91
C LYS A 10 13.94 2.68 -1.78
N PRO A 11 12.90 1.88 -1.49
CA PRO A 11 12.58 0.73 -2.32
C PRO A 11 12.23 1.27 -3.70
N ASP A 12 12.84 0.73 -4.74
CA ASP A 12 12.41 0.98 -6.12
C ASP A 12 11.31 -0.05 -6.42
N LEU A 13 10.06 0.42 -6.59
CA LEU A 13 8.90 -0.47 -6.75
C LEU A 13 9.03 -1.33 -8.00
N ASP A 14 9.68 -0.81 -9.05
CA ASP A 14 9.94 -1.56 -10.29
C ASP A 14 10.86 -2.77 -10.04
N GLN A 15 11.75 -2.68 -9.04
CA GLN A 15 12.62 -3.80 -8.65
C GLN A 15 11.89 -4.81 -7.75
N TRP A 16 10.87 -4.38 -7.00
CA TRP A 16 10.10 -5.23 -6.11
C TRP A 16 8.95 -5.95 -6.83
N ILE A 17 8.42 -5.35 -7.91
CA ILE A 17 7.32 -5.89 -8.70
C ILE A 17 7.82 -6.32 -10.09
N SER A 18 8.57 -7.41 -10.10
CA SER A 18 8.92 -8.16 -11.32
C SER A 18 7.71 -8.93 -11.90
N LEU A 19 7.86 -9.52 -13.09
CA LEU A 19 6.83 -10.36 -13.73
C LEU A 19 6.36 -11.53 -12.87
N ASP A 20 7.22 -12.07 -12.02
CA ASP A 20 6.93 -13.26 -11.20
C ASP A 20 6.49 -12.89 -9.77
N THR A 21 6.22 -11.61 -9.52
CA THR A 21 5.79 -11.15 -8.21
C THR A 21 4.37 -11.60 -7.95
N LEU A 22 4.21 -12.42 -6.92
CA LEU A 22 2.91 -12.89 -6.48
C LEU A 22 2.26 -11.77 -5.67
N LEU A 23 1.19 -11.19 -6.23
CA LEU A 23 0.40 -10.13 -5.62
C LEU A 23 -0.93 -10.71 -5.13
N GLN A 24 -1.27 -10.41 -3.88
CA GLN A 24 -2.52 -10.84 -3.28
C GLN A 24 -3.33 -9.65 -2.77
N VAL A 25 -4.59 -9.54 -3.16
CA VAL A 25 -5.51 -8.56 -2.56
C VAL A 25 -5.86 -9.03 -1.16
N ILE A 26 -5.51 -8.23 -0.15
CA ILE A 26 -5.81 -8.55 1.26
C ILE A 26 -6.90 -7.65 1.85
N GLY A 27 -7.25 -6.55 1.16
CA GLY A 27 -8.29 -5.64 1.61
C GLY A 27 -8.67 -4.63 0.54
N GLU A 28 -9.93 -4.18 0.56
CA GLU A 28 -10.41 -3.16 -0.37
C GLU A 28 -11.47 -2.27 0.29
N GLY A 29 -11.18 -0.98 0.39
CA GLY A 29 -12.12 0.05 0.82
C GLY A 29 -12.76 0.79 -0.35
N ASN A 30 -13.49 1.88 -0.10
CA ASN A 30 -14.01 2.73 -1.17
C ASN A 30 -12.90 3.55 -1.89
N ALA A 31 -11.83 3.89 -1.16
CA ALA A 31 -10.78 4.79 -1.64
C ALA A 31 -9.48 4.08 -2.05
N ASN A 32 -9.20 2.89 -1.50
CA ASN A 32 -7.93 2.19 -1.74
C ASN A 32 -8.13 0.67 -1.89
N VAL A 33 -7.22 0.02 -2.60
CA VAL A 33 -6.98 -1.43 -2.58
C VAL A 33 -5.68 -1.68 -1.85
N ILE A 34 -5.65 -2.69 -0.99
CA ILE A 34 -4.45 -3.14 -0.28
C ILE A 34 -3.98 -4.47 -0.87
N VAL A 35 -2.74 -4.49 -1.32
CA VAL A 35 -2.14 -5.63 -2.03
C VAL A 35 -0.87 -6.07 -1.31
N ALA A 36 -0.82 -7.32 -0.84
CA ALA A 36 0.39 -7.90 -0.29
C ALA A 36 1.36 -8.33 -1.40
N ILE A 37 2.66 -8.12 -1.16
CA ILE A 37 3.73 -8.71 -1.96
C ILE A 37 4.12 -10.03 -1.29
N CYS A 38 3.70 -11.15 -1.85
CA CYS A 38 3.81 -12.47 -1.20
C CYS A 38 5.21 -13.11 -1.34
N ASN A 39 6.02 -12.64 -2.29
CA ASN A 39 7.40 -13.07 -2.51
C ASN A 39 8.34 -11.86 -2.62
N PRO A 40 8.45 -11.05 -1.55
CA PRO A 40 9.28 -9.86 -1.60
C PRO A 40 10.76 -10.24 -1.80
N PRO A 41 11.61 -9.31 -2.28
CA PRO A 41 13.04 -9.54 -2.41
C PRO A 41 13.67 -10.10 -1.13
N ARG A 42 14.71 -10.93 -1.26
CA ARG A 42 15.39 -11.55 -0.09
C ARG A 42 15.78 -10.47 0.93
N ASN A 43 15.47 -10.72 2.20
CA ASN A 43 15.69 -9.83 3.37
C ASN A 43 14.75 -8.62 3.49
N SER A 44 13.69 -8.54 2.68
CA SER A 44 12.63 -7.54 2.88
C SER A 44 11.61 -8.00 3.92
N LYS A 45 11.17 -7.06 4.78
CA LYS A 45 9.98 -7.26 5.63
C LYS A 45 8.76 -7.57 4.76
N THR A 46 7.77 -8.27 5.32
CA THR A 46 6.47 -8.40 4.63
C THR A 46 5.81 -7.04 4.58
N VAL A 47 5.52 -6.57 3.37
CA VAL A 47 4.89 -5.28 3.13
C VAL A 47 3.62 -5.42 2.29
N VAL A 48 2.84 -4.35 2.30
CA VAL A 48 1.65 -4.18 1.47
C VAL A 48 1.76 -2.88 0.69
N LEU A 49 1.13 -2.86 -0.47
CA LEU A 49 0.91 -1.69 -1.30
C LEU A 49 -0.49 -1.16 -1.02
N ARG A 50 -0.59 0.12 -0.71
CA ARG A 50 -1.85 0.85 -0.67
C ARG A 50 -2.00 1.65 -1.97
N LEU A 51 -2.92 1.19 -2.80
CA LEU A 51 -3.18 1.71 -4.14
C LEU A 51 -4.45 2.55 -4.13
N ALA A 52 -4.37 3.80 -4.55
CA ALA A 52 -5.51 4.69 -4.62
C ALA A 52 -6.49 4.24 -5.71
N LYS A 53 -7.78 4.49 -5.50
CA LYS A 53 -8.83 4.20 -6.46
C LYS A 53 -9.50 5.45 -6.98
N GLU A 54 -9.85 5.41 -8.27
CA GLU A 54 -10.64 6.45 -8.95
C GLU A 54 -11.91 5.87 -9.59
N SER A 55 -12.88 6.75 -9.83
CA SER A 55 -14.11 6.40 -10.55
C SER A 55 -13.88 6.57 -12.05
N GLY A 56 -14.18 5.52 -12.84
CA GLY A 56 -13.96 5.54 -14.28
C GLY A 56 -14.82 6.54 -15.07
N ILE A 57 -15.77 7.22 -14.41
CA ILE A 57 -16.74 8.11 -15.10
C ILE A 57 -16.27 9.58 -15.14
N ASN A 58 -15.26 9.97 -14.37
CA ASN A 58 -14.65 11.30 -14.46
C ASN A 58 -13.27 11.27 -13.82
N LEU A 59 -12.22 11.33 -14.65
CA LEU A 59 -10.82 11.49 -14.24
C LEU A 59 -10.60 12.90 -13.66
N LYS A 60 -11.19 13.17 -12.50
CA LYS A 60 -10.82 14.34 -11.70
C LYS A 60 -9.63 13.92 -10.84
N PRO A 61 -8.59 14.76 -10.74
CA PRO A 61 -7.51 14.52 -9.79
C PRO A 61 -8.09 14.24 -8.41
N LEU A 62 -7.52 13.26 -7.70
CA LEU A 62 -7.87 13.05 -6.31
C LEU A 62 -7.71 14.38 -5.54
N PRO A 63 -8.64 14.69 -4.61
CA PRO A 63 -8.56 15.94 -3.86
C PRO A 63 -7.31 16.03 -2.99
N PHE A 64 -6.70 14.89 -2.65
CA PHE A 64 -5.48 14.77 -1.88
C PHE A 64 -4.55 13.77 -2.54
N SER A 65 -3.29 14.14 -2.70
CA SER A 65 -2.26 13.23 -3.22
C SER A 65 -1.95 12.12 -2.21
N VAL A 66 -1.28 11.05 -2.65
CA VAL A 66 -0.80 9.99 -1.73
C VAL A 66 0.18 10.56 -0.71
N ALA A 67 0.95 11.60 -1.07
CA ALA A 67 1.85 12.28 -0.16
C ALA A 67 1.09 13.05 0.93
N ASP A 68 0.02 13.75 0.57
CA ASP A 68 -0.84 14.44 1.54
C ASP A 68 -1.48 13.46 2.51
N GLN A 69 -1.92 12.30 2.01
CA GLN A 69 -2.47 11.23 2.84
C GLN A 69 -1.44 10.68 3.83
N GLN A 70 -0.18 10.49 3.40
CA GLN A 70 0.90 10.05 4.29
C GLN A 70 1.18 11.08 5.37
N ALA A 71 1.35 12.35 4.99
CA ALA A 71 1.64 13.43 5.91
C ALA A 71 0.52 13.59 6.95
N TYR A 72 -0.74 13.57 6.50
CA TYR A 72 -1.89 13.58 7.40
C TYR A 72 -1.88 12.40 8.36
N GLN A 73 -1.65 11.17 7.87
CA GLN A 73 -1.64 9.98 8.71
C GLN A 73 -0.53 10.04 9.76
N ILE A 74 0.67 10.52 9.39
CA ILE A 74 1.78 10.71 10.33
C ILE A 74 1.40 11.74 11.39
N CYS A 75 0.98 12.94 10.98
CA CYS A 75 0.64 14.03 11.89
C CYS A 75 -0.51 13.65 12.84
N ALA A 76 -1.58 13.05 12.30
CA ALA A 76 -2.73 12.62 13.10
C ALA A 76 -2.34 11.53 14.10
N THR A 77 -1.54 10.55 13.67
CA THR A 77 -1.12 9.46 14.57
C THR A 77 -0.23 9.97 15.69
N LEU A 78 0.75 10.82 15.36
CA LEU A 78 1.62 11.42 16.37
C LEU A 78 0.84 12.29 17.36
N SER A 79 -0.13 13.07 16.87
CA SER A 79 -0.92 13.96 17.72
C SER A 79 -1.88 13.22 18.64
N LEU A 80 -2.46 12.11 18.20
CA LEU A 80 -3.53 11.39 18.91
C LEU A 80 -3.03 10.20 19.74
N PHE A 81 -2.03 9.48 19.23
CA PHE A 81 -1.58 8.20 19.81
C PHE A 81 -0.08 8.21 20.18
N GLY A 82 0.70 9.10 19.57
CA GLY A 82 2.14 9.23 19.81
C GLY A 82 2.99 8.29 18.94
N GLN A 83 4.31 8.42 19.12
CA GLN A 83 5.34 7.73 18.31
C GLN A 83 5.20 6.19 18.25
N PRO A 84 4.84 5.47 19.33
CA PRO A 84 4.79 3.99 19.29
C PRO A 84 3.74 3.40 18.34
N PHE A 85 2.73 4.18 17.97
CA PHE A 85 1.66 3.75 17.07
C PHE A 85 1.84 4.24 15.65
N LEU A 86 2.93 4.97 15.38
CA LEU A 86 3.18 5.51 14.05
C LEU A 86 3.48 4.35 13.09
N PRO A 87 2.67 4.15 12.03
CA PRO A 87 2.87 3.02 11.14
C PRO A 87 4.18 3.15 10.37
N GLU A 88 4.86 2.05 10.14
CA GLU A 88 5.94 1.97 9.16
C GLU A 88 5.33 2.11 7.75
N MET A 89 5.56 3.27 7.12
CA MET A 89 5.07 3.58 5.78
C MET A 89 6.08 4.41 5.00
N SER A 90 6.12 4.23 3.68
CA SER A 90 7.00 4.97 2.78
C SER A 90 6.33 5.21 1.44
N LEU A 91 6.61 6.37 0.83
CA LEU A 91 6.21 6.64 -0.55
C LEU A 91 7.22 6.06 -1.50
N VAL A 92 6.71 5.39 -2.53
CA VAL A 92 7.54 4.89 -3.62
C VAL A 92 6.97 5.36 -4.95
N SER A 93 7.86 5.81 -5.83
CA SER A 93 7.52 6.24 -7.18
C SER A 93 6.97 5.07 -7.99
N THR A 94 6.09 5.37 -8.93
CA THR A 94 5.50 4.37 -9.84
C THR A 94 5.25 4.99 -11.20
N THR A 95 4.96 4.15 -12.18
CA THR A 95 4.54 4.55 -13.53
C THR A 95 3.11 4.10 -13.82
N PRO A 96 2.39 4.75 -14.75
CA PRO A 96 1.08 4.27 -15.20
C PRO A 96 1.11 2.84 -15.76
N ALA A 97 2.21 2.47 -16.43
CA ALA A 97 2.40 1.13 -16.95
C ALA A 97 2.48 0.09 -15.82
N LEU A 98 3.26 0.37 -14.76
CA LEU A 98 3.36 -0.51 -13.60
C LEU A 98 2.01 -0.64 -12.88
N LEU A 99 1.31 0.47 -12.64
CA LEU A 99 0.00 0.44 -11.99
C LEU A 99 -1.04 -0.32 -12.82
N SER A 100 -1.00 -0.17 -14.14
CA SER A 100 -1.88 -0.94 -15.05
C SER A 100 -1.59 -2.44 -14.97
N LYS A 101 -0.31 -2.83 -14.91
CA LYS A 101 0.10 -4.23 -14.75
C LYS A 101 -0.37 -4.80 -13.41
N ILE A 102 -0.18 -4.07 -12.31
CA ILE A 102 -0.69 -4.46 -10.99
C ILE A 102 -2.21 -4.60 -11.04
N ALA A 103 -2.92 -3.62 -11.59
CA ALA A 103 -4.38 -3.63 -11.69
C ALA A 103 -4.90 -4.85 -12.45
N ALA A 104 -4.28 -5.19 -13.59
CA ALA A 104 -4.61 -6.37 -14.36
C ALA A 104 -4.35 -7.67 -13.58
N SER A 105 -3.23 -7.75 -12.85
CA SER A 105 -2.87 -8.97 -12.09
C SER A 105 -3.81 -9.27 -10.92
N ILE A 106 -4.40 -8.23 -10.32
CA ILE A 106 -5.23 -8.37 -9.12
C ILE A 106 -6.74 -8.34 -9.41
N ILE A 107 -7.16 -8.00 -10.63
CA ILE A 107 -8.58 -7.71 -10.94
C ILE A 107 -9.53 -8.85 -10.57
N SER A 108 -9.11 -10.11 -10.78
CA SER A 108 -9.90 -11.30 -10.49
C SER A 108 -10.03 -11.60 -8.99
N GLN A 109 -9.16 -11.02 -8.16
CA GLN A 109 -9.17 -11.17 -6.71
C GLN A 109 -10.02 -10.09 -6.02
N ARG A 110 -10.38 -9.02 -6.73
CA ARG A 110 -11.13 -7.89 -6.19
C ARG A 110 -12.61 -8.24 -6.01
N ASN A 111 -13.25 -7.60 -5.04
CA ASN A 111 -14.67 -7.82 -4.77
C ASN A 111 -15.51 -7.24 -5.93
N SER A 112 -16.40 -8.05 -6.52
CA SER A 112 -17.23 -7.66 -7.66
C SER A 112 -18.10 -6.44 -7.41
N ILE A 113 -18.49 -6.18 -6.16
CA ILE A 113 -19.30 -4.99 -5.78
C ILE A 113 -18.43 -3.71 -5.76
N ARG A 114 -17.10 -3.84 -5.71
CA ARG A 114 -16.14 -2.72 -5.57
C ARG A 114 -15.43 -2.34 -6.87
N THR A 115 -15.66 -3.08 -7.96
CA THR A 115 -15.00 -2.87 -9.26
C THR A 115 -15.50 -1.64 -10.03
N TYR A 116 -16.55 -0.96 -9.56
CA TYR A 116 -17.00 0.33 -10.12
C TYR A 116 -15.94 1.45 -10.02
N LYS A 117 -14.95 1.29 -9.13
CA LYS A 117 -13.74 2.11 -9.09
C LYS A 117 -12.54 1.26 -9.45
N ASN A 118 -11.63 1.79 -10.25
CA ASN A 118 -10.37 1.12 -10.60
C ASN A 118 -9.19 1.72 -9.85
N ILE A 119 -8.04 1.07 -9.92
CA ILE A 119 -6.79 1.66 -9.44
C ILE A 119 -6.53 2.90 -10.28
N ASP A 120 -6.23 4.01 -9.61
CA ASP A 120 -5.84 5.26 -10.25
C ASP A 120 -4.43 5.11 -10.81
N ILE A 121 -4.33 4.90 -12.12
CA ILE A 121 -3.06 4.67 -12.82
C ILE A 121 -2.27 5.97 -13.06
N LEU A 122 -2.85 7.14 -12.77
CA LEU A 122 -2.20 8.44 -12.93
C LEU A 122 -1.39 8.84 -11.69
N GLN A 123 -1.49 8.07 -10.61
CA GLN A 123 -0.68 8.29 -9.42
C GLN A 123 0.81 8.15 -9.74
N LYS A 124 1.59 9.15 -9.32
CA LYS A 124 3.06 9.16 -9.48
C LYS A 124 3.78 8.41 -8.37
N SER A 125 3.07 8.14 -7.28
CA SER A 125 3.58 7.39 -6.15
C SER A 125 2.49 6.52 -5.52
N VAL A 126 2.91 5.48 -4.82
CA VAL A 126 2.07 4.65 -3.97
C VAL A 126 2.68 4.60 -2.58
N MET A 127 1.89 4.15 -1.61
CA MET A 127 2.36 3.95 -0.25
C MET A 127 2.66 2.47 -0.02
N ILE A 128 3.90 2.16 0.36
CA ILE A 128 4.28 0.87 0.92
C ILE A 128 4.12 0.96 2.43
N MET A 129 3.51 -0.06 3.03
CA MET A 129 3.25 -0.13 4.46
C MET A 129 3.69 -1.51 5.00
N GLU A 130 4.03 -1.58 6.28
CA GLU A 130 4.17 -2.88 6.97
C GLU A 130 2.88 -3.69 6.85
N ASN A 131 3.02 -5.00 6.61
CA ASN A 131 1.88 -5.90 6.64
C ASN A 131 1.51 -6.26 8.08
N THR A 132 0.53 -5.55 8.64
CA THR A 132 0.07 -5.77 10.03
C THR A 132 -0.65 -7.10 10.26
N MET A 133 -0.93 -7.87 9.20
CA MET A 133 -1.49 -9.22 9.32
C MET A 133 -0.44 -10.27 9.72
N ILE A 134 0.86 -9.93 9.64
CA ILE A 134 1.96 -10.84 9.96
C ILE A 134 2.77 -10.22 11.10
N GLY A 135 2.93 -10.95 12.20
CA GLY A 135 3.78 -10.53 13.31
C GLY A 135 5.24 -10.51 12.87
N SER A 136 5.86 -9.32 12.91
CA SER A 136 7.24 -9.09 12.43
C SER A 136 8.31 -9.90 13.19
N ASN A 137 7.96 -10.52 14.33
CA ASN A 137 8.85 -11.32 15.17
C ASN A 137 8.41 -12.79 15.34
N ASP A 138 7.38 -13.25 14.62
CA ASP A 138 6.80 -14.58 14.83
C ASP A 138 7.68 -15.72 14.28
N GLY A 139 8.70 -15.41 13.47
CA GLY A 139 9.58 -16.41 12.86
C GLY A 139 8.80 -17.37 11.94
N ARG A 140 8.87 -18.68 12.21
CA ARG A 140 8.06 -19.71 11.51
C ARG A 140 6.68 -19.91 12.12
N SER A 141 6.31 -19.13 13.14
CA SER A 141 5.03 -19.28 13.84
C SER A 141 3.91 -18.71 12.99
N ARG A 142 2.69 -19.24 13.19
CA ARG A 142 1.50 -18.75 12.51
C ARG A 142 1.00 -17.49 13.21
N SER A 143 0.90 -16.38 12.49
CA SER A 143 0.27 -15.16 12.98
C SER A 143 -1.25 -15.23 12.82
N PHE A 144 -1.97 -14.58 13.74
CA PHE A 144 -3.39 -14.31 13.63
C PHE A 144 -3.64 -12.84 13.97
N ALA A 145 -4.35 -12.13 13.09
CA ALA A 145 -4.64 -10.72 13.25
C ALA A 145 -6.15 -10.49 13.15
N ILE A 146 -6.66 -9.52 13.91
CA ILE A 146 -8.06 -9.12 13.93
C ILE A 146 -8.12 -7.64 13.54
N GLU A 147 -8.89 -7.33 12.50
CA GLU A 147 -9.28 -5.96 12.17
C GLU A 147 -10.61 -5.64 12.87
N ILE A 148 -10.66 -4.55 13.63
CA ILE A 148 -11.88 -4.02 14.25
C ILE A 148 -12.12 -2.61 13.71
N LYS A 149 -13.30 -2.40 13.12
CA LYS A 149 -13.75 -1.09 12.65
C LYS A 149 -14.97 -0.66 13.46
N VAL A 150 -14.85 0.44 14.18
CA VAL A 150 -15.91 1.04 15.01
C VAL A 150 -16.65 2.12 14.21
#